data_AF-A0A937FQW0-F1
#
_entry.id   AF-A0A937FQW0-F1
#
_cell.length_a   1.000
_cell.length_b   1.000
_cell.length_c   1.000
_cell.angle_alpha   90.00
_cell.angle_beta   90.00
_cell.angle_gamma   90.00
#
_symmetry.space_group_name_H-M   'P 1'
#
loop_
_entity.id
_entity.type
_entity.pdbx_description
1 polymer ?
#
loop_
_entity_poly.entity_id
_entity_poly.type
_entity_poly.pdbx_seq_one_letter_code
_entity_poly.pdbx_strand_id
1 'polypeptide(L)'
;MKRITPLVLAALVAAAPVAAQDDTENRELREGAEMMSEAFKLLLDGLSKEMEPLAEEWREFMEELGDLRNYEAPEKLPNGDIIIRRKTPEPEEPEGTPL
;
A
#
# COMPACT_ATOMS: atom_id res chain seq x y z
N MET A 1 -63.16 29.08 -20.65
CA MET A 1 -61.74 29.44 -20.37
C MET A 1 -61.30 29.22 -18.90
N LYS A 2 -62.17 28.82 -17.96
CA LYS A 2 -61.81 28.67 -16.52
C LYS A 2 -61.33 27.27 -16.09
N ARG A 3 -61.35 26.26 -16.98
CA ARG A 3 -60.99 24.86 -16.68
C ARG A 3 -59.52 24.50 -16.99
N ILE A 4 -58.81 25.40 -17.66
CA ILE A 4 -57.42 25.19 -18.09
C ILE A 4 -56.46 25.53 -16.95
N THR A 5 -56.83 26.50 -16.11
CA THR A 5 -56.07 26.97 -14.94
C THR A 5 -55.70 25.85 -13.94
N PRO A 6 -56.61 24.96 -13.49
CA PRO A 6 -56.24 23.88 -12.58
C PRO A 6 -55.31 22.84 -13.21
N LEU A 7 -55.41 22.64 -14.53
CA LEU A 7 -54.59 21.66 -15.26
C LEU A 7 -53.15 22.16 -15.42
N VAL A 8 -52.96 23.46 -15.67
CA VAL A 8 -51.64 24.11 -15.69
C VAL A 8 -51.01 24.08 -14.29
N LEU A 9 -51.79 24.34 -13.24
CA LEU A 9 -51.28 24.29 -11.86
C LEU A 9 -50.85 22.88 -11.45
N ALA A 10 -51.64 21.86 -11.79
CA ALA A 10 -51.30 20.46 -11.52
C ALA A 10 -50.03 20.01 -12.27
N ALA A 11 -49.88 20.43 -13.53
CA ALA A 11 -48.66 20.17 -14.30
C ALA A 11 -47.43 20.86 -13.70
N LEU A 12 -47.58 22.07 -13.16
CA LEU A 12 -46.49 22.81 -12.51
C LEU A 12 -46.04 22.15 -11.20
N VAL A 13 -46.99 21.63 -10.40
CA VAL A 13 -46.68 20.91 -9.16
C VAL A 13 -46.03 19.55 -9.45
N ALA A 14 -46.47 18.85 -10.50
CA ALA A 14 -45.87 17.59 -10.92
C ALA A 14 -44.43 17.73 -11.46
N ALA A 15 -44.03 18.94 -11.89
CA ALA A 15 -42.67 19.25 -12.33
C ALA A 15 -41.72 19.70 -11.20
N ALA A 16 -42.23 19.95 -9.98
CA ALA A 16 -41.41 20.32 -8.83
C ALA A 16 -40.31 19.30 -8.43
N PRO A 17 -40.53 17.97 -8.46
CA PRO A 17 -39.49 17.01 -8.05
C PRO A 17 -38.35 16.91 -9.05
N VAL A 18 -38.55 17.25 -10.33
CA VAL A 18 -37.47 17.27 -11.35
C VAL A 18 -36.40 18.31 -11.02
N ALA A 19 -36.76 19.43 -10.39
CA ALA A 19 -35.80 20.48 -10.01
C ALA A 19 -34.98 20.18 -8.73
N ALA A 20 -35.27 19.07 -8.03
CA ALA A 20 -34.59 18.65 -6.80
C ALA A 20 -33.75 17.36 -6.96
N GLN A 21 -33.78 16.74 -8.14
CA GLN A 21 -33.10 15.47 -8.42
C GLN A 21 -31.58 15.61 -8.62
N ASP A 22 -31.08 16.78 -9.04
CA ASP A 22 -29.64 17.01 -9.28
C ASP A 22 -28.75 16.86 -8.02
N ASP A 23 -29.28 17.16 -6.83
CA ASP A 23 -28.53 17.02 -5.56
C ASP A 23 -28.64 15.60 -4.96
N THR A 24 -29.70 14.86 -5.32
CA THR A 24 -29.97 13.53 -4.77
C THR A 24 -29.09 12.47 -5.43
N GLU A 25 -28.93 12.52 -6.76
CA GLU A 25 -28.05 11.60 -7.50
C GLU A 25 -26.58 11.76 -7.07
N ASN A 26 -26.10 13.00 -6.94
CA ASN A 26 -24.75 13.27 -6.43
C ASN A 26 -24.56 12.78 -4.99
N ARG A 27 -25.60 12.83 -4.15
CA ARG A 27 -25.56 12.32 -2.77
C ARG A 27 -25.45 10.80 -2.74
N GLU A 28 -26.27 10.09 -3.52
CA GLU A 28 -26.23 8.63 -3.61
C GLU A 28 -24.90 8.11 -4.17
N LEU A 29 -24.35 8.78 -5.19
CA LEU A 29 -23.03 8.47 -5.73
C LEU A 29 -21.92 8.65 -4.69
N ARG A 30 -21.98 9.72 -3.89
CA ARG A 30 -21.01 9.97 -2.80
C ARG A 30 -21.12 8.91 -1.71
N GLU A 31 -22.34 8.57 -1.30
CA GLU A 31 -22.59 7.53 -0.30
C GLU A 31 -22.10 6.16 -0.78
N GLY A 32 -22.37 5.80 -2.04
CA GLY A 32 -21.85 4.59 -2.66
C GLY A 32 -20.32 4.56 -2.74
N ALA A 33 -19.68 5.70 -3.04
CA ALA A 33 -18.23 5.81 -3.06
C ALA A 33 -17.60 5.70 -1.66
N GLU A 34 -18.25 6.25 -0.63
CA GLU A 34 -17.82 6.13 0.76
C GLU A 34 -17.89 4.67 1.24
N MET A 35 -19.00 3.97 0.97
CA MET A 35 -19.14 2.54 1.30
C MET A 35 -18.10 1.67 0.57
N MET A 36 -17.89 1.92 -0.72
CA MET A 36 -16.88 1.20 -1.51
C MET A 36 -15.46 1.48 -1.01
N SER A 37 -15.16 2.72 -0.63
CA SER A 37 -13.88 3.10 -0.03
C SER A 37 -13.65 2.39 1.30
N GLU A 38 -14.67 2.28 2.14
CA GLU A 38 -14.60 1.53 3.39
C GLU A 38 -14.34 0.04 3.15
N ALA A 39 -15.06 -0.58 2.20
CA ALA A 39 -14.83 -1.96 1.82
C ALA A 39 -13.42 -2.19 1.27
N PHE A 40 -12.92 -1.27 0.44
CA PHE A 40 -11.56 -1.33 -0.10
C PHE A 40 -10.49 -1.19 0.99
N LYS A 41 -10.71 -0.32 1.98
CA LYS A 41 -9.81 -0.20 3.15
C LYS A 41 -9.74 -1.51 3.94
N LEU A 42 -10.87 -2.16 4.18
CA LEU A 42 -10.91 -3.45 4.88
C LEU A 42 -10.16 -4.53 4.09
N LEU A 43 -10.32 -4.55 2.76
CA LEU A 43 -9.61 -5.47 1.88
C LEU A 43 -8.10 -5.23 1.91
N LEU A 44 -7.66 -3.97 1.80
CA LEU A 44 -6.25 -3.62 1.86
C LEU A 44 -5.64 -3.91 3.24
N ASP A 45 -6.36 -3.67 4.33
CA ASP A 45 -5.92 -4.01 5.68
C ASP A 45 -5.72 -5.52 5.84
N GLY A 46 -6.66 -6.33 5.33
CA GLY A 46 -6.52 -7.79 5.28
C GLY A 46 -5.30 -8.24 4.49
N LEU A 47 -5.14 -7.73 3.26
CA LEU A 47 -3.98 -8.01 2.42
C LEU A 47 -2.67 -7.58 3.10
N SER A 48 -2.65 -6.42 3.76
CA SER A 48 -1.45 -5.91 4.41
C SER A 48 -1.02 -6.81 5.58
N LYS A 49 -1.98 -7.31 6.37
CA LYS A 49 -1.72 -8.29 7.44
C LYS A 49 -1.20 -9.62 6.91
N GLU A 50 -1.69 -10.07 5.76
CA GLU A 50 -1.16 -11.27 5.10
C GLU A 50 0.25 -11.06 4.53
N MET A 51 0.55 -9.84 4.07
CA MET A 51 1.87 -9.48 3.53
C MET A 51 2.91 -9.14 4.60
N GLU A 52 2.50 -8.81 5.83
CA GLU A 52 3.41 -8.51 6.95
C GLU A 52 4.46 -9.60 7.21
N PRO A 53 4.11 -10.89 7.36
CA PRO A 53 5.11 -11.94 7.57
C PRO A 53 6.07 -12.07 6.38
N LEU A 54 5.54 -11.94 5.15
CA LEU A 54 6.36 -11.97 3.95
C LEU A 54 7.35 -10.80 3.95
N ALA A 55 6.89 -9.58 4.26
CA ALA A 55 7.74 -8.39 4.30
C ALA A 55 8.90 -8.52 5.32
N GLU A 56 8.66 -9.17 6.46
CA GLU A 56 9.71 -9.47 7.44
C GLU A 56 10.75 -10.45 6.88
N GLU A 57 10.32 -11.55 6.25
CA GLU A 57 11.24 -12.50 5.59
C GLU A 57 12.07 -11.82 4.49
N TRP A 58 11.44 -10.94 3.69
CA TRP A 58 12.16 -10.15 2.68
C TRP A 58 13.18 -9.20 3.31
N ARG A 59 12.87 -8.62 4.48
CA ARG A 59 13.76 -7.73 5.19
C ARG A 59 14.99 -8.49 5.70
N GLU A 60 14.79 -9.65 6.32
CA GLU A 60 15.87 -10.53 6.78
C GLU A 60 16.76 -10.97 5.61
N PHE A 61 16.15 -11.39 4.50
CA PHE A 61 16.90 -11.75 3.29
C PHE A 61 17.71 -10.58 2.72
N MET A 62 17.14 -9.37 2.71
CA MET A 62 17.86 -8.17 2.25
C MET A 62 19.00 -7.77 3.18
N GLU A 63 18.89 -8.05 4.49
CA GLU A 63 19.98 -7.86 5.46
C GLU A 63 21.13 -8.85 5.19
N GLU A 64 20.81 -10.13 4.98
CA GLU A 64 21.80 -11.16 4.62
C GLU A 64 22.52 -10.82 3.29
N LEU A 65 21.76 -10.39 2.27
CA LEU A 65 22.35 -9.90 1.03
C LEU A 65 23.21 -8.64 1.23
N GLY A 66 22.81 -7.77 2.16
CA GLY A 66 23.57 -6.60 2.58
C GLY A 66 24.93 -6.99 3.13
N ASP A 67 24.99 -8.04 3.95
CA ASP A 67 26.25 -8.55 4.48
C ASP A 67 27.15 -9.10 3.37
N LEU A 68 26.61 -9.93 2.46
CA LEU A 68 27.35 -10.46 1.31
C LEU A 68 27.96 -9.38 0.40
N ARG A 69 27.35 -8.19 0.33
CA ARG A 69 27.93 -7.06 -0.43
C ARG A 69 29.29 -6.61 0.10
N ASN A 70 29.56 -6.81 1.39
CA ASN A 70 30.83 -6.49 2.02
C ASN A 70 31.94 -7.50 1.68
N TYR A 71 31.62 -8.57 0.96
CA TYR A 71 32.54 -9.64 0.62
C TYR A 71 32.77 -9.74 -0.91
N GLU A 72 33.92 -10.28 -1.28
CA GLU A 72 34.29 -10.63 -2.65
C GLU A 72 33.76 -12.00 -3.07
N ALA A 73 33.93 -12.35 -4.34
CA ALA A 73 33.56 -13.68 -4.82
C ALA A 73 34.43 -14.77 -4.16
N PRO A 74 33.89 -15.98 -3.95
CA PRO A 74 34.64 -17.07 -3.32
C PRO A 74 35.84 -17.53 -4.16
N GLU A 75 37.02 -17.67 -3.53
CA GLU A 75 38.24 -18.20 -4.14
C GLU A 75 38.52 -19.61 -3.62
N LYS A 76 38.71 -20.58 -4.53
CA LYS A 76 39.00 -21.97 -4.18
C LYS A 76 40.50 -22.19 -4.05
N LEU A 77 40.93 -22.69 -2.90
CA LEU A 77 42.33 -22.95 -2.59
C LEU A 77 42.77 -24.35 -3.06
N PRO A 78 44.09 -24.60 -3.24
CA PRO A 78 44.61 -25.89 -3.70
C PRO A 78 44.32 -27.07 -2.77
N ASN A 79 44.11 -26.80 -1.47
CA ASN A 79 43.74 -27.80 -0.47
C ASN A 79 42.24 -28.17 -0.53
N GLY A 80 41.43 -27.43 -1.29
CA GLY A 80 39.99 -27.64 -1.43
C GLY A 80 39.12 -26.69 -0.61
N ASP A 81 39.70 -25.86 0.27
CA ASP A 81 38.98 -24.87 1.04
C ASP A 81 38.52 -23.69 0.18
N ILE A 82 37.56 -22.93 0.68
CA ILE A 82 37.06 -21.70 0.05
C ILE A 82 37.32 -20.53 0.98
N ILE A 83 37.92 -19.47 0.45
CA ILE A 83 38.07 -18.19 1.15
C ILE A 83 37.15 -17.15 0.52
N ILE A 84 36.49 -16.36 1.37
CA ILE A 84 35.69 -15.21 0.97
C ILE A 84 36.28 -13.98 1.67
N ARG A 85 36.88 -13.07 0.89
CA ARG A 85 37.57 -11.88 1.42
C ARG A 85 36.56 -10.73 1.63
N ARG A 86 36.77 -9.89 2.65
CA ARG A 86 35.99 -8.64 2.81
C ARG A 86 36.56 -7.53 1.91
N LYS A 87 35.68 -6.75 1.30
CA LYS A 87 36.01 -5.58 0.48
C LYS A 87 36.49 -4.40 1.32
N THR A 88 35.81 -4.15 2.43
CA THR A 88 36.19 -3.11 3.38
C THR A 88 36.83 -3.78 4.59
N PRO A 89 38.12 -3.54 4.85
CA PRO A 89 38.76 -4.04 6.07
C PRO A 89 38.17 -3.31 7.27
N GLU A 90 37.83 -4.07 8.32
CA GLU A 90 37.39 -3.50 9.60
C GLU A 90 38.59 -2.88 10.32
N PRO A 91 38.41 -1.79 11.09
CA PRO A 91 39.50 -1.23 11.88
C PRO A 91 40.03 -2.30 12.83
N GLU A 92 41.33 -2.53 12.82
CA GLU A 92 41.97 -3.40 13.81
C GLU A 92 41.74 -2.79 15.20
N GLU A 93 40.96 -3.46 16.05
CA GLU A 93 40.94 -3.13 17.48
C GLU A 93 42.37 -3.31 18.01
N PRO A 94 42.90 -2.35 18.78
CA PRO A 94 44.23 -2.50 19.34
C PRO A 94 44.23 -3.75 20.21
N GLU A 95 44.94 -4.79 19.77
CA GLU A 95 45.15 -6.02 20.51
C GLU A 95 45.53 -5.64 21.93
N GLY A 96 44.75 -6.12 22.89
CA GLY A 96 44.91 -5.82 24.31
C GLY A 96 46.37 -5.99 24.69
N THR A 97 46.97 -4.87 25.12
CA THR A 97 48.31 -4.85 25.71
C THR A 97 48.38 -5.97 26.75
N PRO A 98 49.27 -6.97 26.60
CA PRO A 98 49.47 -7.93 27.66
C PRO A 98 49.96 -7.15 28.89
N LEU A 99 49.21 -7.23 30.00
CA LEU A 99 49.63 -6.69 31.30
C LEU A 99 50.84 -7.47 31.85
#